data_AF-A0A256Z031-F1
#
_entry.id   AF-A0A256Z031-F1
#
_cell.length_a   1.000
_cell.length_b   1.000
_cell.length_c   1.000
_cell.angle_alpha   90.00
_cell.angle_beta   90.00
_cell.angle_gamma   90.00
#
_symmetry.space_group_name_H-M   'P 1'
#
loop_
_entity.id
_entity.type
_entity.pdbx_description
1 polymer ?
#
loop_
_entity_poly.entity_id
_entity_poly.type
_entity_poly.pdbx_seq_one_letter_code
_entity_poly.pdbx_strand_id
1 'polypeptide(L)'
;MILQAVIVDYGVGNFFSMKCALERAGFNVKVAKSPDNVLEADAVVLPGVGNFKTASKNLKPFKAALSKIIEEGVPLLGVCLGMQLLFEGSEESPGEGLCLLEGNVFRLPDRVKTPHMGWNTLKILRWSPLLDGIDENSYLYFVHSYYGRELRFS
;
A
#
# COMPACT_ATOMS: atom_id res chain seq x y z
N MET A 1 17.06 14.49 -14.44
CA MET A 1 16.93 14.52 -12.96
C MET A 1 16.50 13.13 -12.54
N ILE A 2 17.15 12.52 -11.54
CA ILE A 2 16.73 11.20 -11.03
C ILE A 2 15.69 11.44 -9.95
N LEU A 3 14.52 10.81 -10.07
CA LEU A 3 13.43 10.94 -9.10
C LEU A 3 13.75 10.14 -7.83
N GLN A 4 13.30 10.66 -6.69
CA GLN A 4 13.49 10.09 -5.37
C GLN A 4 12.21 9.37 -4.90
N ALA A 5 12.29 8.04 -4.77
CA ALA A 5 11.25 7.25 -4.13
C ALA A 5 11.57 7.02 -2.64
N VAL A 6 10.61 7.26 -1.76
CA VAL A 6 10.75 7.05 -0.32
C VAL A 6 9.91 5.87 0.13
N ILE A 7 10.56 4.86 0.71
CA ILE A 7 9.90 3.75 1.39
C ILE A 7 9.72 4.14 2.86
N VAL A 8 8.50 4.10 3.36
CA VAL A 8 8.21 4.41 4.78
C VAL A 8 8.52 3.19 5.64
N ASP A 9 9.44 3.33 6.59
CA ASP A 9 9.75 2.34 7.61
C ASP A 9 9.08 2.71 8.93
N TYR A 10 7.93 2.10 9.14
CA TYR A 10 7.16 2.15 10.38
C TYR A 10 7.22 0.78 11.11
N GLY A 11 8.33 0.04 10.93
CA GLY A 11 8.60 -1.19 11.66
C GLY A 11 7.90 -2.45 11.14
N VAL A 12 7.31 -2.40 9.94
CA VAL A 12 6.73 -3.57 9.25
C VAL A 12 7.06 -3.53 7.76
N GLY A 13 7.32 -4.69 7.15
CA GLY A 13 7.46 -4.81 5.69
C GLY A 13 8.73 -5.52 5.20
N ASN A 14 8.73 -5.87 3.92
CA ASN A 14 9.91 -6.36 3.20
C ASN A 14 10.52 -5.21 2.39
N PHE A 15 11.50 -4.53 2.99
CA PHE A 15 12.15 -3.36 2.39
C PHE A 15 13.08 -3.72 1.23
N PHE A 16 13.75 -4.88 1.31
CA PHE A 16 14.77 -5.25 0.33
C PHE A 16 14.16 -5.44 -1.06
N SER A 17 13.09 -6.23 -1.16
CA SER A 17 12.46 -6.49 -2.46
C SER A 17 11.83 -5.24 -3.07
N MET A 18 11.22 -4.37 -2.25
CA MET A 18 10.67 -3.09 -2.71
C MET A 18 11.77 -2.14 -3.19
N LYS A 19 12.86 -2.03 -2.42
CA LYS A 19 14.02 -1.21 -2.79
C LYS A 19 14.59 -1.65 -4.15
N CYS A 20 14.87 -2.94 -4.32
CA CYS A 20 15.40 -3.45 -5.58
C CYS A 20 14.45 -3.20 -6.76
N ALA A 21 13.12 -3.33 -6.56
CA ALA A 21 12.14 -3.07 -7.62
C ALA A 21 12.14 -1.59 -8.04
N LEU A 22 12.15 -0.67 -7.08
CA LEU A 22 12.17 0.77 -7.34
C LEU A 22 13.50 1.23 -7.97
N GLU A 23 14.64 0.71 -7.51
CA GLU A 23 15.94 1.00 -8.12
C GLU A 23 15.99 0.51 -9.57
N ARG A 24 15.46 -0.68 -9.85
CA ARG A 24 15.34 -1.20 -11.24
C ARG A 24 14.40 -0.38 -12.11
N ALA A 25 13.40 0.29 -11.51
CA ALA A 25 12.53 1.24 -12.20
C ALA A 25 13.19 2.62 -12.41
N GLY A 26 14.43 2.83 -11.93
CA GLY A 26 15.21 4.05 -12.16
C GLY A 26 15.12 5.10 -11.06
N PHE A 27 14.51 4.79 -9.92
CA PHE A 27 14.44 5.70 -8.78
C PHE A 27 15.70 5.66 -7.93
N ASN A 28 16.07 6.82 -7.35
CA ASN A 28 16.91 6.87 -6.18
C ASN A 28 16.06 6.55 -4.94
N VAL A 29 16.38 5.47 -4.22
CA VAL A 29 15.50 4.97 -3.15
C VAL A 29 16.05 5.32 -1.76
N LYS A 30 15.23 6.01 -0.96
CA LYS A 30 15.49 6.25 0.46
C LYS A 30 14.50 5.51 1.34
N VAL A 31 14.91 5.19 2.56
CA VAL A 31 14.04 4.63 3.59
C VAL A 31 13.84 5.68 4.67
N ALA A 32 12.59 6.12 4.84
CA ALA A 32 12.22 7.12 5.85
C ALA A 32 11.86 6.42 7.16
N LYS A 33 12.63 6.70 8.22
CA LYS A 33 12.36 6.22 9.58
C LYS A 33 11.71 7.27 10.48
N SER A 34 11.60 8.50 9.99
CA SER A 34 10.89 9.59 10.63
C SER A 34 10.00 10.34 9.62
N PRO A 35 8.94 11.02 10.09
CA PRO A 35 8.05 11.79 9.22
C PRO A 35 8.75 12.88 8.42
N ASP A 36 9.80 13.51 8.95
CA ASP A 36 10.53 14.57 8.24
C ASP A 36 11.22 14.05 6.98
N ASN A 37 11.56 12.75 6.93
CA ASN A 37 12.24 12.15 5.79
C ASN A 37 11.31 11.85 4.60
N VAL A 38 9.99 12.06 4.72
CA VAL A 38 9.04 11.86 3.61
C VAL A 38 8.77 13.13 2.81
N LEU A 39 9.11 14.31 3.33
CA LEU A 39 8.68 15.60 2.78
C LEU A 39 9.31 15.97 1.44
N GLU A 40 10.44 15.36 1.09
CA GLU A 40 11.16 15.61 -0.18
C GLU A 40 10.95 14.46 -1.20
N ALA A 41 9.97 13.60 -0.99
CA ALA A 41 9.73 12.45 -1.87
C ALA A 41 9.05 12.87 -3.18
N ASP A 42 9.56 12.40 -4.32
CA ASP A 42 8.85 12.49 -5.60
C ASP A 42 7.78 11.40 -5.72
N ALA A 43 7.93 10.30 -4.98
CA ALA A 43 6.96 9.23 -4.83
C ALA A 43 7.14 8.53 -3.48
N VAL A 44 6.04 8.04 -2.90
CA VAL A 44 6.07 7.30 -1.63
C VAL A 44 5.56 5.88 -1.80
N VAL A 45 6.25 4.94 -1.16
CA VAL A 45 5.81 3.55 -1.05
C VAL A 45 5.57 3.21 0.41
N LEU A 46 4.37 2.70 0.67
CA LEU A 46 3.96 2.18 1.97
C LEU A 46 3.91 0.65 1.88
N PRO A 47 4.99 -0.06 2.24
CA PRO A 47 4.98 -1.52 2.30
C PRO A 47 4.28 -1.98 3.58
N GLY A 48 3.76 -3.20 3.63
CA GLY A 48 3.32 -3.76 4.91
C GLY A 48 3.10 -5.26 4.89
N VAL A 49 3.42 -5.90 6.00
CA VAL A 49 3.08 -7.29 6.32
C VAL A 49 2.63 -7.38 7.78
N GLY A 50 1.88 -8.42 8.13
CA GLY A 50 1.43 -8.65 9.50
C GLY A 50 0.02 -8.10 9.75
N ASN A 51 -0.18 -7.53 10.94
CA ASN A 51 -1.50 -7.21 11.48
C ASN A 51 -1.82 -5.71 11.47
N PHE A 52 -3.06 -5.36 11.12
CA PHE A 52 -3.55 -4.00 10.96
C PHE A 52 -3.39 -3.13 12.21
N LYS A 53 -3.72 -3.63 13.41
CA LYS A 53 -3.60 -2.87 14.66
C LYS A 53 -2.17 -2.37 14.91
N THR A 54 -1.18 -3.26 14.77
CA THR A 54 0.22 -2.94 14.99
C THR A 54 0.72 -1.96 13.93
N ALA A 55 0.37 -2.22 12.67
CA ALA A 55 0.77 -1.39 11.54
C ALA A 55 0.17 0.03 11.62
N SER A 56 -1.13 0.15 11.92
CA SER A 56 -1.83 1.42 12.16
C SER A 56 -1.18 2.22 13.29
N LYS A 57 -0.90 1.57 14.43
CA LYS A 57 -0.24 2.23 15.57
C LYS A 57 1.13 2.80 15.17
N ASN A 58 1.94 2.03 14.46
CA ASN A 58 3.28 2.46 14.09
C ASN A 58 3.28 3.49 12.96
N LEU A 59 2.28 3.47 12.09
CA LEU A 59 2.14 4.44 10.98
C LEU A 59 1.62 5.81 11.46
N LYS A 60 0.91 5.83 12.60
CA LYS A 60 0.30 7.05 13.16
C LYS A 60 1.20 8.29 13.18
N PRO A 61 2.50 8.23 13.56
CA PRO A 61 3.40 9.39 13.53
C PRO A 61 3.62 9.96 12.12
N PHE A 62 3.51 9.15 11.07
CA PHE A 62 3.70 9.57 9.68
C PHE A 62 2.43 10.15 9.06
N LYS A 63 1.24 9.94 9.65
CA LYS A 63 -0.05 10.30 9.05
C LYS A 63 -0.09 11.76 8.57
N ALA A 64 0.31 12.71 9.42
CA ALA A 64 0.30 14.14 9.05
C ALA A 64 1.26 14.47 7.91
N ALA A 65 2.47 13.92 7.90
CA ALA A 65 3.45 14.17 6.86
C ALA A 65 3.03 13.53 5.52
N LEU A 66 2.46 12.32 5.57
CA LEU A 66 1.92 11.63 4.39
C LEU A 66 0.71 12.38 3.82
N SER A 67 -0.23 12.82 4.65
CA SER A 67 -1.37 13.62 4.18
C SER A 67 -0.90 14.89 3.47
N LYS A 68 0.08 15.60 4.05
CA LYS A 68 0.63 16.82 3.45
C LYS A 68 1.20 16.59 2.05
N ILE A 69 2.09 15.62 1.87
CA ILE A 69 2.73 15.39 0.56
C ILE A 69 1.72 14.88 -0.48
N ILE A 70 0.71 14.13 -0.06
CA ILE A 70 -0.35 13.64 -0.95
C ILE A 70 -1.23 14.80 -1.42
N GLU A 71 -1.55 15.74 -0.54
CA GLU A 71 -2.23 17.00 -0.89
C GLU A 71 -1.41 17.85 -1.87
N GLU A 72 -0.08 17.80 -1.77
CA GLU A 72 0.87 18.44 -2.71
C GLU A 72 1.00 17.67 -4.05
N GLY A 73 0.31 16.52 -4.20
CA GLY A 73 0.25 15.74 -5.43
C GLY A 73 1.29 14.62 -5.54
N VAL A 74 2.05 14.34 -4.48
CA VAL A 74 3.02 13.24 -4.45
C VAL A 74 2.28 11.89 -4.49
N PRO A 75 2.54 11.02 -5.48
CA PRO A 75 1.87 9.74 -5.59
C PRO A 75 2.31 8.79 -4.46
N LEU A 76 1.34 8.04 -3.92
CA LEU A 76 1.55 7.01 -2.91
C LEU A 76 1.12 5.63 -3.43
N LEU A 77 2.01 4.64 -3.28
CA LEU A 77 1.73 3.23 -3.55
C LEU A 77 1.71 2.41 -2.25
N GLY A 78 0.54 1.92 -1.87
CA GLY A 78 0.40 0.95 -0.77
C GLY A 78 0.53 -0.48 -1.28
N VAL A 79 1.33 -1.31 -0.61
CA VAL A 79 1.54 -2.73 -0.98
C VAL A 79 1.09 -3.66 0.13
N CYS A 80 0.21 -4.61 -0.20
CA CYS A 80 -0.37 -5.59 0.73
C CYS A 80 -1.04 -4.90 1.94
N LEU A 81 -0.50 -5.05 3.16
CA LEU A 81 -1.03 -4.36 4.34
C LEU A 81 -0.89 -2.83 4.21
N GLY A 82 0.12 -2.33 3.50
CA GLY A 82 0.24 -0.90 3.21
C GLY A 82 -0.92 -0.35 2.37
N MET A 83 -1.46 -1.15 1.44
CA MET A 83 -2.68 -0.80 0.70
C MET A 83 -3.89 -0.77 1.64
N GLN A 84 -4.00 -1.75 2.53
CA GLN A 84 -5.09 -1.83 3.50
C GLN A 84 -5.12 -0.60 4.43
N LEU A 85 -3.95 -0.10 4.83
CA LEU A 85 -3.83 1.11 5.66
C LEU A 85 -4.30 2.40 4.97
N LEU A 86 -4.57 2.40 3.66
CA LEU A 86 -5.13 3.56 2.97
C LEU A 86 -6.62 3.76 3.30
N PHE A 87 -7.32 2.70 3.71
CA PHE A 87 -8.71 2.73 4.14
C PHE A 87 -8.86 3.25 5.57
N GLU A 88 -10.09 3.35 6.07
CA GLU A 88 -10.40 3.87 7.40
C GLU A 88 -10.03 2.89 8.52
N GLY A 89 -10.22 1.59 8.28
CA GLY A 89 -10.04 0.56 9.29
C GLY A 89 -9.91 -0.86 8.71
N SER A 90 -10.06 -1.86 9.58
CA SER A 90 -10.08 -3.27 9.19
C SER A 90 -10.88 -4.14 10.17
N GLU A 91 -11.59 -5.14 9.64
CA GLU A 91 -12.21 -6.22 10.41
C GLU A 91 -11.18 -7.17 11.05
N GLU A 92 -9.91 -7.12 10.62
CA GLU A 92 -8.86 -7.96 11.21
C GLU A 92 -8.63 -7.62 12.68
N SER A 93 -8.53 -6.33 12.99
CA SER A 93 -8.23 -5.85 14.32
C SER A 93 -8.48 -4.34 14.44
N PRO A 94 -8.75 -3.82 15.65
CA PRO A 94 -8.98 -2.39 15.85
C PRO A 94 -7.78 -1.54 15.44
N GLY A 95 -8.03 -0.42 14.77
CA GLY A 95 -7.02 0.54 14.34
C GLY A 95 -7.64 1.55 13.37
N GLU A 96 -6.93 2.64 13.15
CA GLU A 96 -7.32 3.68 12.18
C GLU A 96 -6.24 3.76 11.10
N GLY A 97 -6.64 3.67 9.83
CA GLY A 97 -5.73 3.86 8.71
C GLY A 97 -5.46 5.34 8.42
N LEU A 98 -5.00 5.60 7.20
CA LEU A 98 -4.74 6.96 6.70
C LEU A 98 -6.04 7.65 6.25
N CYS A 99 -7.13 6.91 6.03
CA CYS A 99 -8.42 7.43 5.58
C CYS A 99 -8.32 8.19 4.23
N LEU A 100 -7.50 7.69 3.31
CA LEU A 100 -7.33 8.23 1.95
C LEU A 100 -8.32 7.62 0.96
N LEU A 101 -8.82 6.42 1.26
CA LEU A 101 -9.85 5.72 0.49
C LEU A 101 -11.08 5.51 1.37
N GLU A 102 -12.23 5.98 0.89
CA GLU A 102 -13.52 5.78 1.57
C GLU A 102 -13.92 4.30 1.51
N GLY A 103 -13.82 3.61 2.64
CA GLY A 103 -14.15 2.20 2.74
C GLY A 103 -13.42 1.51 3.88
N ASN A 104 -13.49 0.18 3.87
CA ASN A 104 -12.96 -0.62 4.96
C ASN A 104 -12.31 -1.90 4.42
N VAL A 105 -11.50 -2.54 5.25
CA VAL A 105 -10.85 -3.81 4.96
C VAL A 105 -11.66 -4.94 5.59
N PHE A 106 -12.15 -5.84 4.75
CA PHE A 106 -13.06 -6.92 5.14
C PHE A 106 -12.37 -8.27 5.08
N ARG A 107 -12.82 -9.22 5.89
CA ARG A 107 -12.37 -10.62 5.77
C ARG A 107 -12.85 -11.21 4.45
N LEU A 108 -12.02 -12.04 3.82
CA LEU A 108 -12.45 -12.81 2.66
C LEU A 108 -13.67 -13.69 3.01
N PRO A 109 -14.67 -13.82 2.13
CA PRO A 109 -15.82 -14.69 2.38
C PRO A 109 -15.41 -16.14 2.62
N ASP A 110 -16.15 -16.87 3.47
CA ASP A 110 -15.83 -18.27 3.84
C ASP A 110 -15.76 -19.24 2.66
N ARG A 111 -16.41 -18.91 1.53
CA ARG A 111 -16.32 -19.66 0.27
C ARG A 111 -14.95 -19.57 -0.42
N VAL A 112 -14.09 -18.66 0.02
CA VAL A 112 -12.72 -18.48 -0.47
C VAL A 112 -11.76 -19.12 0.51
N LYS A 113 -10.94 -20.06 0.03
CA LYS A 113 -9.86 -20.65 0.84
C LYS A 113 -8.99 -19.52 1.39
N THR A 114 -8.91 -19.44 2.71
CA THR A 114 -8.23 -18.36 3.44
C THR A 114 -6.95 -18.90 4.11
N PRO A 115 -5.78 -18.25 3.93
CA PRO A 115 -5.56 -17.06 3.09
C PRO A 115 -5.72 -17.37 1.59
N HIS A 116 -6.12 -16.36 0.83
CA HIS A 116 -5.93 -16.36 -0.61
C HIS A 116 -4.44 -16.27 -0.87
N MET A 117 -3.83 -17.39 -1.29
CA MET A 117 -2.40 -17.52 -1.47
C MET A 117 -2.09 -18.19 -2.81
N GLY A 118 -1.37 -17.49 -3.67
CA GLY A 118 -0.94 -18.02 -4.97
C GLY A 118 -1.03 -16.99 -6.09
N TRP A 119 -0.83 -17.47 -7.31
CA TRP A 119 -0.96 -16.67 -8.53
C TRP A 119 -2.43 -16.57 -8.92
N ASN A 120 -2.92 -15.34 -9.07
CA ASN A 120 -4.28 -15.07 -9.54
C ASN A 120 -4.28 -13.94 -10.56
N THR A 121 -5.30 -13.88 -11.39
CA THR A 121 -5.39 -12.96 -12.52
C THR A 121 -5.97 -11.61 -12.12
N LEU A 122 -5.53 -10.54 -12.79
CA LEU A 122 -6.20 -9.24 -12.69
C LEU A 122 -7.39 -9.13 -13.64
N LYS A 123 -8.47 -8.56 -13.11
CA LYS A 123 -9.53 -7.95 -13.91
C LYS A 123 -9.36 -6.44 -13.87
N ILE A 124 -9.02 -5.84 -14.99
CA ILE A 124 -8.75 -4.40 -15.09
C ILE A 124 -10.08 -3.68 -15.38
N LEU A 125 -10.61 -2.97 -14.38
CA LEU A 125 -11.89 -2.25 -14.53
C LEU A 125 -11.73 -0.88 -15.19
N ARG A 126 -10.55 -0.26 -15.05
CA ARG A 126 -10.19 1.03 -15.62
C ARG A 126 -8.69 1.04 -15.93
N TRP A 127 -8.32 1.60 -17.07
CA TRP A 127 -6.91 1.81 -17.38
C TRP A 127 -6.24 2.77 -16.39
N SER A 128 -5.00 2.49 -16.04
CA SER A 128 -4.16 3.31 -15.17
C SER A 128 -2.72 3.25 -15.66
N PRO A 129 -1.94 4.34 -15.59
CA PRO A 129 -0.50 4.31 -15.87
C PRO A 129 0.27 3.28 -15.03
N LEU A 130 -0.24 2.92 -13.84
CA LEU A 130 0.34 1.87 -13.00
C LEU A 130 0.31 0.48 -13.65
N LEU A 131 -0.60 0.28 -14.61
CA LEU A 131 -0.82 -0.98 -15.31
C LEU A 131 -0.25 -0.95 -16.74
N ASP A 132 0.59 0.04 -17.08
CA ASP A 132 1.24 0.08 -18.37
C ASP A 132 2.12 -1.16 -18.58
N GLY A 133 1.94 -1.84 -19.72
CA GLY A 133 2.56 -3.14 -20.00
C GLY A 133 2.00 -4.34 -19.22
N ILE A 134 0.89 -4.19 -18.48
CA ILE A 134 0.18 -5.29 -17.81
C ILE A 134 -1.16 -5.53 -18.49
N ASP A 135 -1.29 -6.68 -19.15
CA ASP A 135 -2.50 -7.07 -19.85
C ASP A 135 -3.60 -7.59 -18.90
N GLU A 136 -4.84 -7.54 -19.36
CA GLU A 136 -5.94 -8.23 -18.68
C GLU A 136 -5.64 -9.73 -18.54
N ASN A 137 -6.02 -10.32 -17.41
CA ASN A 137 -5.70 -11.70 -17.04
C ASN A 137 -4.21 -11.99 -16.75
N SER A 138 -3.36 -10.97 -16.66
CA SER A 138 -1.99 -11.13 -16.14
C SER A 138 -2.01 -11.68 -14.72
N TYR A 139 -1.09 -12.60 -14.42
CA TYR A 139 -0.96 -13.21 -13.11
C TYR A 139 -0.11 -12.35 -12.17
N LEU A 140 -0.63 -12.08 -10.98
CA LEU A 140 0.16 -11.56 -9.85
C LEU A 140 0.06 -12.51 -8.67
N TYR A 141 1.05 -12.42 -7.79
CA TYR A 141 1.10 -13.22 -6.58
C TYR A 141 0.35 -12.51 -5.44
N PHE A 142 -0.59 -13.21 -4.84
CA PHE A 142 -1.41 -12.74 -3.72
C PHE A 142 -1.14 -13.60 -2.47
N VAL A 143 -1.13 -12.95 -1.30
CA VAL A 143 -1.12 -13.61 0.00
C VAL A 143 -1.83 -12.75 1.04
N HIS A 144 -3.12 -12.98 1.24
CA HIS A 144 -3.93 -12.20 2.20
C HIS A 144 -5.19 -12.93 2.65
N SER A 145 -5.66 -12.62 3.86
CA SER A 145 -6.95 -13.08 4.39
C SER A 145 -8.04 -12.00 4.37
N TYR A 146 -7.64 -10.76 4.11
CA TYR A 146 -8.49 -9.57 4.13
C TYR A 146 -8.32 -8.77 2.84
N TYR A 147 -9.33 -8.04 2.41
CA TYR A 147 -9.32 -7.24 1.18
C TYR A 147 -9.99 -5.88 1.40
N GLY A 148 -9.47 -4.86 0.72
CA GLY A 148 -10.06 -3.52 0.75
C GLY A 148 -11.28 -3.44 -0.16
N ARG A 149 -12.33 -2.74 0.28
CA ARG A 149 -13.51 -2.45 -0.53
C ARG A 149 -13.96 -1.02 -0.28
N GLU A 150 -14.06 -0.24 -1.35
CA GLU A 150 -14.66 1.09 -1.32
C GLU A 150 -16.18 0.99 -1.13
N LEU A 151 -16.76 1.92 -0.35
CA LEU A 151 -18.21 1.95 -0.11
C LEU A 151 -19.03 2.48 -1.29
N ARG A 152 -18.39 3.12 -2.28
CA ARG A 152 -19.08 3.73 -3.43
C ARG A 152 -19.48 2.74 -4.54
N PHE A 153 -19.04 1.49 -4.46
CA PHE A 153 -19.31 0.44 -5.47
C PHE A 153 -20.17 -0.72 -4.92
N SER A 154 -21.19 -0.41 -4.10
CA SER A 154 -22.24 -1.38 -3.69
C SER A 154 -23.44 -1.33 -4.61
#